data_AF-A0A3A6KAC3-F1
#
_entry.id   AF-A0A3A6KAC3-F1
#
_cell.length_a   1.000
_cell.length_b   1.000
_cell.length_c   1.000
_cell.angle_alpha   90.00
_cell.angle_beta   90.00
_cell.angle_gamma   90.00
#
_symmetry.space_group_name_H-M   'P 1'
#
loop_
_entity.id
_entity.type
_entity.pdbx_description
1 polymer ?
#
loop_
_entity_poly.entity_id
_entity_poly.type
_entity_poly.pdbx_seq_one_letter_code
_entity_poly.pdbx_strand_id
1 'polypeptide(L)'
;MCEADDSLIFLRIFQKLVECTAESIYGAMPVYEKECKSMAKVTRKDFRELTVSEATNYGRRTALMLRIQGLWLQELGFNVGDPVLVKCEDGKLIITPDTTKVELMEAEKAFMEEETKKLQERFLKEKKELHARFVAERRVEYEM
;
A
#
# COMPACT_ATOMS: atom_id res chain seq x y z
N MET A 1 -33.83 -4.65 -35.53
CA MET A 1 -32.45 -4.15 -35.54
C MET A 1 -32.19 -3.62 -34.14
N CYS A 2 -31.53 -4.43 -33.30
CA CYS A 2 -31.33 -4.12 -31.88
C CYS A 2 -30.09 -3.24 -31.75
N GLU A 3 -30.26 -1.93 -31.69
CA GLU A 3 -29.20 -1.01 -31.23
C GLU A 3 -29.16 -1.04 -29.71
N ALA A 4 -28.61 -2.14 -29.18
CA ALA A 4 -28.30 -2.26 -27.76
C ALA A 4 -26.92 -1.63 -27.50
N ASP A 5 -26.96 -0.38 -27.04
CA ASP A 5 -26.08 0.17 -26.02
C ASP A 5 -24.55 -0.02 -26.16
N ASP A 6 -23.95 0.51 -27.23
CA ASP A 6 -22.48 0.59 -27.38
C ASP A 6 -21.79 1.43 -26.28
N SER A 7 -22.53 2.34 -25.64
CA SER A 7 -22.05 3.15 -24.51
C SER A 7 -21.92 2.36 -23.20
N LEU A 8 -22.77 1.34 -22.99
CA LEU A 8 -22.68 0.42 -21.84
C LEU A 8 -21.52 -0.55 -21.98
N ILE A 9 -21.15 -0.92 -23.21
CA ILE A 9 -19.97 -1.73 -23.49
C ILE A 9 -18.71 -0.94 -23.16
N PHE A 10 -18.62 0.32 -23.59
CA PHE A 10 -17.46 1.17 -23.31
C PHE A 10 -17.31 1.47 -21.82
N LEU A 11 -18.43 1.73 -21.10
CA LEU A 11 -18.42 1.90 -19.64
C LEU A 11 -18.06 0.61 -18.89
N ARG A 12 -18.53 -0.56 -19.33
CA ARG A 12 -18.14 -1.87 -18.76
C ARG A 12 -16.67 -2.18 -18.99
N ILE A 13 -16.13 -1.87 -20.17
CA ILE A 13 -14.72 -2.08 -20.50
C ILE A 13 -13.85 -1.14 -19.67
N PHE A 14 -14.23 0.13 -19.54
CA PHE A 14 -13.48 1.11 -18.74
C PHE A 14 -13.53 0.78 -17.24
N GLN A 15 -14.68 0.32 -16.75
CA GLN A 15 -14.84 -0.10 -15.36
C GLN A 15 -14.05 -1.38 -15.06
N LYS A 16 -14.06 -2.37 -15.96
CA LYS A 16 -13.18 -3.54 -15.87
C LYS A 16 -11.70 -3.18 -15.94
N LEU A 17 -11.31 -2.17 -16.71
CA LEU A 17 -9.91 -1.73 -16.78
C LEU A 17 -9.46 -1.08 -15.46
N VAL A 18 -10.31 -0.30 -14.81
CA VAL A 18 -10.05 0.32 -13.50
C VAL A 18 -10.05 -0.72 -12.37
N GLU A 19 -10.92 -1.73 -12.43
CA GLU A 19 -10.92 -2.86 -11.49
C GLU A 19 -9.66 -3.73 -11.69
N CYS A 20 -9.26 -4.03 -12.93
CA CYS A 20 -8.02 -4.76 -13.24
C CYS A 20 -6.74 -4.04 -12.77
N THR A 21 -6.71 -2.70 -12.79
CA THR A 21 -5.54 -1.94 -12.31
C THR A 21 -5.50 -1.83 -10.79
N ALA A 22 -6.64 -1.87 -10.10
CA ALA A 22 -6.69 -1.93 -8.64
C ALA A 22 -6.24 -3.31 -8.11
N GLU A 23 -6.62 -4.40 -8.77
CA GLU A 23 -6.20 -5.77 -8.41
C GLU A 23 -4.73 -6.08 -8.79
N SER A 24 -4.18 -5.38 -9.78
CA SER A 24 -2.79 -5.55 -10.23
C SER A 24 -1.76 -4.87 -9.31
N ILE A 25 -2.14 -3.75 -8.67
CA ILE A 25 -1.23 -2.98 -7.81
C ILE A 25 -1.41 -3.36 -6.33
N TYR A 26 -2.62 -3.76 -5.92
CA TYR A 26 -2.92 -4.32 -4.60
C TYR A 26 -3.39 -5.76 -4.71
N GLY A 27 -2.73 -6.55 -5.56
CA GLY A 27 -2.87 -7.99 -5.57
C GLY A 27 -2.60 -8.49 -4.16
N ALA A 28 -3.66 -8.89 -3.48
CA ALA A 28 -3.65 -9.37 -2.11
C ALA A 28 -2.54 -10.40 -1.97
N MET A 29 -1.42 -10.01 -1.37
CA MET A 29 -0.46 -10.96 -0.83
C MET A 29 -1.23 -11.66 0.30
N PRO A 30 -1.55 -12.97 0.19
CA PRO A 30 -2.07 -13.67 1.34
C PRO A 30 -0.97 -13.60 2.41
N VAL A 31 -1.25 -12.85 3.47
CA VAL A 31 -0.54 -13.03 4.74
C VAL A 31 -0.84 -14.47 5.14
N TYR A 32 0.08 -15.37 4.82
CA TYR A 32 0.02 -16.74 5.30
C TYR A 32 0.22 -16.68 6.81
N GLU A 33 -0.88 -16.58 7.56
CA GLU A 33 -0.92 -17.00 8.95
C GLU A 33 -0.67 -18.52 8.97
N LYS A 34 0.60 -18.89 8.95
CA LYS A 34 1.00 -20.24 9.35
C LYS A 34 0.72 -20.34 10.83
N GLU A 35 -0.33 -21.09 11.18
CA GLU A 35 -0.58 -21.52 12.55
C GLU A 35 0.71 -22.07 13.16
N CYS A 36 1.26 -21.32 14.11
CA CYS A 36 2.41 -21.75 14.88
C CYS A 36 1.94 -22.87 15.82
N LYS A 37 2.20 -24.11 15.41
CA LYS A 37 2.10 -25.32 16.26
C LYS A 37 2.65 -25.00 17.65
N SER A 38 1.75 -25.07 18.64
CA SER A 38 1.99 -25.09 20.10
C SER A 38 3.36 -24.56 20.54
N MET A 39 3.37 -23.29 20.99
CA MET A 39 4.51 -22.60 21.59
C MET A 39 5.17 -23.43 22.71
N ALA A 40 6.16 -24.24 22.35
CA ALA A 40 7.12 -24.75 23.30
C ALA A 40 7.91 -23.54 23.80
N LYS A 41 7.55 -23.07 25.00
CA LYS A 41 8.19 -22.05 25.84
C LYS A 41 9.55 -21.59 25.29
N VAL A 42 9.54 -20.62 24.37
CA VAL A 42 10.75 -20.04 23.80
C VAL A 42 11.41 -19.25 24.92
N THR A 43 12.45 -19.82 25.52
CA THR A 43 13.30 -19.10 26.44
C THR A 43 13.98 -17.98 25.68
N ARG A 44 13.74 -16.73 26.11
CA ARG A 44 14.38 -15.54 25.55
C ARG A 44 15.90 -15.74 25.61
N LYS A 45 16.57 -15.70 24.46
CA LYS A 45 18.03 -15.61 24.41
C LYS A 45 18.41 -14.15 24.65
N ASP A 46 19.15 -13.89 25.72
CA ASP A 46 19.53 -12.54 26.12
C ASP A 46 20.47 -11.87 25.12
N PHE A 47 21.24 -12.66 24.36
CA PHE A 47 22.13 -12.18 23.31
C PHE A 47 22.19 -13.13 22.11
N ARG A 48 22.52 -12.57 20.95
CA ARG A 48 22.81 -13.31 19.72
C ARG A 48 24.09 -12.74 19.11
N GLU A 49 25.03 -13.62 18.82
CA GLU A 49 26.20 -13.28 18.02
C GLU A 49 25.79 -13.23 16.55
N LEU A 50 26.00 -12.09 15.91
CA LEU A 50 25.69 -11.86 14.51
C LEU A 50 26.94 -11.35 13.81
N THR A 51 27.16 -11.83 12.60
CA THR A 51 28.24 -11.33 11.74
C THR A 51 27.68 -10.28 10.79
N VAL A 52 28.39 -9.16 10.67
CA VAL A 52 28.07 -8.14 9.67
C VAL A 52 28.31 -8.73 8.29
N SER A 53 27.29 -8.64 7.44
CA SER A 53 27.34 -9.15 6.08
C SER A 53 27.33 -7.99 5.08
N GLU A 54 27.81 -8.26 3.88
CA GLU A 54 27.71 -7.32 2.77
C GLU A 54 26.32 -7.40 2.11
N ALA A 55 25.77 -6.23 1.80
CA ALA A 55 24.57 -6.07 0.99
C ALA A 55 24.96 -5.53 -0.38
N THR A 56 24.87 -6.40 -1.38
CA THR A 56 25.06 -6.06 -2.78
C THR A 56 23.74 -5.55 -3.35
N ASN A 57 23.64 -4.25 -3.57
CA ASN A 57 22.56 -3.66 -4.34
C ASN A 57 23.04 -3.50 -5.79
N TYR A 58 22.28 -4.00 -6.76
CA TYR A 58 22.62 -3.90 -8.19
C TYR A 58 22.99 -2.44 -8.54
N GLY A 59 24.22 -2.25 -9.02
CA GLY A 59 24.73 -0.95 -9.48
C GLY A 59 25.18 0.04 -8.39
N ARG A 60 25.27 -0.37 -7.10
CA ARG A 60 25.76 0.51 -6.01
C ARG A 60 26.94 -0.11 -5.28
N ARG A 61 27.72 0.75 -4.60
CA ARG A 61 28.76 0.32 -3.67
C ARG A 61 28.13 -0.58 -2.61
N THR A 62 28.80 -1.69 -2.33
CA THR A 62 28.39 -2.66 -1.32
C THR A 62 28.30 -1.96 0.04
N ALA A 63 27.15 -2.10 0.70
CA ALA A 63 26.93 -1.56 2.03
C ALA A 63 27.03 -2.66 3.08
N LEU A 64 27.47 -2.33 4.29
CA LEU A 64 27.43 -3.25 5.41
C LEU A 64 25.98 -3.40 5.92
N MET A 65 25.57 -4.62 6.20
CA MET A 65 24.21 -5.00 6.61
C MET A 65 24.24 -5.96 7.79
N LEU A 66 23.46 -5.63 8.82
CA LEU A 66 23.15 -6.50 9.94
C LEU A 66 21.76 -7.11 9.72
N ARG A 67 21.65 -8.44 9.80
CA ARG A 67 20.37 -9.16 9.68
C ARG A 67 19.94 -9.70 11.05
N ILE A 68 18.84 -9.16 11.57
CA ILE A 68 18.22 -9.61 12.82
C ILE A 68 16.89 -10.29 12.44
N GLN A 69 16.72 -11.55 12.87
CA GLN A 69 15.52 -12.34 12.56
C GLN A 69 15.03 -13.08 13.82
N GLY A 70 13.71 -13.15 13.98
CA GLY A 70 13.06 -13.99 14.98
C GLY A 70 11.69 -13.48 15.39
N LEU A 71 10.83 -14.40 15.83
CA LEU A 71 9.46 -14.11 16.29
C LEU A 71 9.43 -13.16 17.50
N TRP A 72 10.48 -13.17 18.32
CA TRP A 72 10.66 -12.28 19.48
C TRP A 72 10.69 -10.78 19.11
N LEU A 73 10.95 -10.42 17.84
CA LEU A 73 10.84 -9.03 17.40
C LEU A 73 9.40 -8.53 17.49
N GLN A 74 8.43 -9.39 17.12
CA GLN A 74 7.01 -9.09 17.24
C GLN A 74 6.60 -8.98 18.72
N GLU A 75 7.14 -9.83 19.59
CA GLU A 75 6.91 -9.76 21.05
C GLU A 75 7.44 -8.46 21.67
N LEU A 76 8.46 -7.84 21.08
CA LEU A 76 8.99 -6.53 21.49
C LEU A 76 8.25 -5.33 20.88
N GLY A 77 7.21 -5.58 20.08
CA GLY A 77 6.41 -4.52 19.45
C GLY A 77 6.96 -4.03 18.11
N PHE A 78 7.86 -4.78 17.46
CA PHE A 78 8.24 -4.51 16.07
C PHE A 78 7.30 -5.26 15.13
N ASN A 79 6.29 -4.58 14.58
CA ASN A 79 5.43 -5.17 13.56
C ASN A 79 5.90 -4.81 12.15
N VAL A 80 5.38 -5.55 11.17
CA VAL A 80 5.67 -5.30 9.75
C VAL A 80 5.03 -3.98 9.33
N GLY A 81 5.83 -3.08 8.76
CA GLY A 81 5.36 -1.79 8.28
C GLY A 81 5.49 -0.65 9.29
N ASP A 82 5.74 -0.97 10.57
CA ASP A 82 5.96 0.06 11.59
C ASP A 82 7.31 0.76 11.39
N PRO A 83 7.36 2.10 11.51
CA PRO A 83 8.59 2.86 11.48
C PRO A 83 9.45 2.53 12.72
N VAL A 84 10.75 2.39 12.48
CA VAL A 84 11.74 2.08 13.51
C VAL A 84 12.79 3.17 13.56
N LEU A 85 13.18 3.54 14.77
CA LEU A 85 14.26 4.49 15.02
C LEU A 85 15.53 3.73 15.43
N VAL A 86 16.63 4.04 14.77
CA VAL A 86 17.95 3.51 15.11
C VAL A 86 18.82 4.67 15.57
N LYS A 87 19.22 4.66 16.84
CA LYS A 87 20.15 5.63 17.42
C LYS A 87 21.53 5.02 17.59
N CYS A 88 22.57 5.82 17.33
CA CYS A 88 23.95 5.46 17.61
C CYS A 88 24.40 6.21 18.87
N GLU A 89 24.55 5.51 19.99
CA GLU A 89 25.03 6.07 21.25
C GLU A 89 26.20 5.24 21.78
N ASP A 90 27.34 5.87 22.07
CA ASP A 90 28.54 5.23 22.65
C ASP A 90 29.01 3.95 21.92
N GLY A 91 28.95 3.95 20.59
CA GLY A 91 29.32 2.80 19.77
C GLY A 91 28.29 1.65 19.79
N LYS A 92 27.11 1.87 20.38
CA LYS A 92 25.99 0.93 20.40
C LYS A 92 24.89 1.42 19.44
N LEU A 93 24.22 0.46 18.83
CA LEU A 93 23.00 0.69 18.06
C LEU A 93 21.80 0.38 18.95
N ILE A 94 20.98 1.39 19.23
CA ILE A 94 19.73 1.26 19.98
C ILE A 94 18.59 1.33 18.98
N ILE A 95 17.83 0.24 18.89
CA ILE A 95 16.69 0.11 17.97
C ILE A 95 15.41 0.20 18.78
N THR A 96 14.55 1.17 18.48
CA THR A 96 13.28 1.42 19.18
C THR A 96 12.14 1.65 18.20
N PRO A 97 10.91 1.21 18.48
CA PRO A 97 9.74 1.55 17.66
C PRO A 97 9.49 3.06 17.71
N ASP A 98 9.17 3.66 16.55
CA ASP A 98 8.91 5.10 16.42
C ASP A 98 7.40 5.38 16.42
N THR A 99 6.79 5.38 17.61
CA THR A 99 5.34 5.61 17.75
C THR A 99 4.90 6.97 17.22
N THR A 100 5.75 8.00 17.36
CA THR A 100 5.52 9.34 16.84
C THR A 100 5.32 9.35 15.32
N LYS A 101 6.10 8.57 14.58
CA LYS A 101 5.94 8.50 13.12
C LYS A 101 4.70 7.72 12.71
N VAL A 102 4.30 6.72 13.48
CA VAL A 102 3.05 5.97 13.21
C VAL A 102 1.87 6.93 13.22
N GLU A 103 1.73 7.73 14.27
CA GLU A 103 0.63 8.69 14.41
C GLU A 103 0.62 9.73 13.27
N LEU A 104 1.81 10.22 12.88
CA LEU A 104 1.93 11.15 11.75
C LEU A 104 1.53 10.50 10.42
N MET A 105 1.95 9.27 10.17
CA MET A 105 1.61 8.53 8.95
C MET A 105 0.10 8.23 8.89
N GLU A 106 -0.52 7.90 10.01
CA GLU A 106 -1.97 7.69 10.10
C GLU A 106 -2.74 8.99 9.84
N ALA A 107 -2.30 10.11 10.42
CA ALA A 107 -2.90 11.42 10.18
C ALA A 107 -2.74 11.86 8.72
N GLU A 108 -1.56 11.67 8.12
CA GLU A 108 -1.32 11.97 6.70
C GLU A 108 -2.20 11.09 5.82
N LYS A 109 -2.30 9.80 6.10
CA LYS A 109 -3.15 8.88 5.34
C LYS A 109 -4.62 9.27 5.42
N ALA A 110 -5.13 9.62 6.60
CA ALA A 110 -6.51 10.06 6.78
C ALA A 110 -6.81 11.35 6.00
N PHE A 111 -5.87 12.30 6.03
CA PHE A 111 -5.98 13.54 5.25
C PHE A 111 -6.00 13.26 3.74
N MET A 112 -5.10 12.40 3.25
CA MET A 112 -5.04 12.03 1.84
C MET A 112 -6.32 11.31 1.38
N GLU A 113 -6.91 10.46 2.21
CA GLU A 113 -8.16 9.77 1.90
C GLU A 113 -9.35 10.74 1.78
N GLU A 114 -9.44 11.72 2.68
CA GLU A 114 -10.51 12.72 2.63
C GLU A 114 -10.41 13.60 1.37
N GLU A 115 -9.22 14.07 1.03
CA GLU A 115 -9.00 14.91 -0.15
C GLU A 115 -9.21 14.14 -1.46
N THR A 116 -8.76 12.89 -1.53
CA THR A 116 -9.00 12.04 -2.71
C THR A 116 -10.47 11.75 -2.91
N LYS A 117 -11.24 11.54 -1.83
CA LYS A 117 -12.70 11.35 -1.91
C LYS A 117 -13.40 12.61 -2.43
N LYS A 118 -13.10 13.78 -1.88
CA LYS A 118 -13.65 15.07 -2.37
C LYS A 118 -13.34 15.28 -3.85
N LEU A 119 -12.13 14.94 -4.26
CA LEU A 119 -11.69 15.07 -5.65
C LEU A 119 -12.45 14.11 -6.57
N GLN A 120 -12.62 12.84 -6.18
CA GLN A 120 -13.39 11.85 -6.93
C GLN A 120 -14.85 12.29 -7.11
N GLU A 121 -15.48 12.84 -6.08
CA GLU A 121 -16.87 13.34 -6.16
C GLU A 121 -17.00 14.47 -7.19
N ARG A 122 -16.06 15.41 -7.21
CA ARG A 122 -16.01 16.49 -8.21
C ARG A 122 -15.83 15.94 -9.63
N PHE A 123 -14.88 15.03 -9.81
CA PHE A 123 -14.65 14.38 -11.11
C PHE A 123 -15.90 13.65 -11.62
N LEU A 124 -16.62 12.93 -10.76
CA LEU A 124 -17.84 12.22 -11.14
C LEU A 124 -18.95 13.19 -11.56
N LYS A 125 -19.06 14.35 -10.89
CA LYS A 125 -20.03 15.38 -11.26
C LYS A 125 -19.70 15.99 -12.63
N GLU A 126 -18.46 16.40 -12.83
CA GLU A 126 -18.00 16.95 -14.12
C GLU A 126 -18.16 15.96 -15.26
N LYS A 127 -17.83 14.68 -15.03
CA LYS A 127 -18.02 13.61 -16.01
C LYS A 127 -19.49 13.47 -16.42
N LYS A 128 -20.43 13.56 -15.48
CA LYS A 128 -21.87 13.49 -15.78
C LYS A 128 -22.35 14.72 -16.57
N GLU A 129 -21.90 15.91 -16.20
CA GLU A 129 -22.25 17.14 -16.89
C GLU A 129 -21.72 17.15 -18.33
N LEU A 130 -20.46 16.77 -18.52
CA LEU A 130 -19.84 16.68 -19.84
C LEU A 130 -20.51 15.60 -20.70
N HIS A 131 -20.84 14.45 -20.10
CA HIS A 131 -21.58 13.39 -20.80
C HIS A 131 -22.97 13.86 -21.24
N ALA A 132 -23.70 14.59 -20.38
CA ALA A 132 -25.01 15.13 -20.72
C ALA A 132 -24.93 16.14 -21.89
N ARG A 133 -23.91 17.01 -21.89
CA ARG A 133 -23.66 17.95 -23.00
C ARG A 133 -23.37 17.21 -24.31
N PHE A 134 -22.46 16.24 -24.27
CA PHE A 134 -22.09 15.44 -25.45
C PHE A 134 -23.29 14.68 -26.04
N VAL A 135 -24.16 14.10 -25.20
CA VAL A 135 -25.37 13.41 -25.66
C VAL A 135 -26.38 14.40 -26.27
N ALA A 136 -26.53 15.59 -25.70
CA ALA A 136 -27.42 16.62 -26.25
C ALA A 136 -26.94 17.10 -27.63
N GLU A 137 -25.63 17.37 -27.78
CA GLU A 137 -25.03 17.77 -29.06
C GLU A 137 -25.23 16.70 -30.14
N ARG A 138 -24.98 15.42 -29.83
CA ARG A 138 -25.22 14.33 -30.80
C ARG A 138 -26.70 14.14 -31.14
N ARG A 139 -27.62 14.28 -30.18
CA ARG A 139 -29.07 14.15 -30.47
C ARG A 139 -29.54 15.21 -31.48
N VAL A 140 -29.03 16.43 -31.38
CA VAL A 140 -29.34 17.50 -32.34
C VAL A 140 -28.79 17.18 -33.73
N GLU A 141 -27.63 16.51 -33.83
CA GLU A 141 -27.03 16.11 -35.11
C GLU A 141 -27.80 14.99 -35.82
N TYR A 142 -28.39 14.04 -35.08
CA TYR A 142 -29.18 12.93 -35.65
C TYR A 142 -30.67 13.25 -35.89
N GLU A 143 -31.18 14.38 -35.38
CA GLU A 143 -32.56 14.84 -35.60
C GLU A 143 -32.74 15.73 -36.86
N MET A 144 -31.65 15.92 -37.64
CA MET A 144 -31.63 16.53 -38.99
C MET A 144 -31.67 15.46 -40.09
#